data_AF-A0A8X6HMU9-F1
#
_entry.id   AF-A0A8X6HMU9-F1
#
_cell.length_a   1.000
_cell.length_b   1.000
_cell.length_c   1.000
_cell.angle_alpha   90.00
_cell.angle_beta   90.00
_cell.angle_gamma   90.00
#
_symmetry.space_group_name_H-M   'P 1'
#
loop_
_entity.id
_entity.type
_entity.pdbx_description
1 polymer ?
#
loop_
_entity_poly.entity_id
_entity_poly.type
_entity_poly.pdbx_seq_one_letter_code
_entity_poly.pdbx_strand_id
1 'polypeptide(L)'
;RSNNQILTVKEITGIVDLVYRNCGQSATVAFSDKLMVLGFEYATFSGVSFGRCDMVIPETKATHVDHARGEIKKFSMQYQDGLITRSERYNKVIDEWSKCTDMDS
;
A
#
# COMPACT_ATOMS: atom_id res chain seq x y z
N ARG A 1 14.41 -33.06 -5.09
CA ARG A 1 14.70 -31.86 -4.28
C ARG A 1 13.40 -31.07 -4.16
N SER A 2 12.73 -31.14 -3.01
CA SER A 2 11.51 -30.37 -2.76
C SER A 2 11.90 -28.95 -2.35
N ASN A 3 11.87 -28.02 -3.30
CA ASN A 3 12.12 -26.61 -3.05
C ASN A 3 10.93 -26.01 -2.30
N ASN A 4 11.13 -25.65 -1.04
CA ASN A 4 10.18 -24.89 -0.24
C ASN A 4 10.40 -23.39 -0.58
N GLN A 5 9.80 -22.93 -1.67
CA GLN A 5 9.90 -21.54 -2.13
C GLN A 5 8.55 -20.83 -1.98
N ILE A 6 8.62 -19.53 -1.68
CA ILE A 6 7.45 -18.65 -1.63
C ILE A 6 6.96 -18.48 -3.07
N LEU A 7 5.80 -19.06 -3.37
CA LEU A 7 5.18 -19.02 -4.70
C LEU A 7 4.71 -17.60 -5.01
N THR A 8 5.59 -16.82 -5.67
CA THR A 8 5.21 -15.53 -6.24
C THR A 8 4.61 -15.72 -7.63
N VAL A 9 3.85 -14.73 -8.11
CA VAL A 9 3.21 -14.75 -9.44
C VAL A 9 4.20 -15.11 -10.56
N LYS A 10 5.47 -14.71 -10.44
CA LYS A 10 6.53 -15.03 -11.40
C LYS A 10 6.87 -16.53 -11.45
N GLU A 11 6.92 -17.20 -10.30
CA GLU A 11 7.21 -18.63 -10.24
C GLU A 11 6.04 -19.47 -10.78
N ILE A 12 4.79 -19.05 -10.52
CA ILE A 12 3.59 -19.69 -11.07
C ILE A 12 3.64 -19.66 -12.61
N THR A 13 3.98 -18.53 -13.21
CA THR A 13 4.13 -18.41 -14.67
C THR A 13 5.21 -19.36 -15.20
N GLY A 14 6.33 -19.51 -14.49
CA GLY A 14 7.40 -20.43 -14.88
C GLY A 14 6.97 -21.91 -14.82
N ILE A 15 6.18 -22.29 -13.82
CA ILE A 15 5.64 -23.66 -13.70
C ILE A 15 4.64 -23.93 -14.84
N VAL A 16 3.78 -22.96 -15.18
CA VAL A 16 2.83 -23.09 -16.30
C VAL A 16 3.56 -23.25 -17.63
N ASP A 17 4.65 -22.50 -17.87
CA ASP A 17 5.47 -22.65 -19.09
C ASP A 17 6.13 -24.03 -19.18
N LEU A 18 6.62 -24.57 -18.06
CA LEU A 18 7.20 -25.92 -18.00
C LEU A 18 6.17 -27.01 -18.27
N VAL A 19 4.96 -26.88 -17.71
CA VAL A 19 3.85 -27.82 -17.96
C VAL A 19 3.39 -27.73 -19.42
N TYR A 20 3.36 -26.53 -20.00
CA TYR A 20 3.02 -26.31 -21.40
C TYR A 20 4.01 -27.01 -22.35
N ARG A 21 5.31 -26.89 -22.10
CA ARG A 21 6.36 -27.54 -22.90
C ARG A 21 6.35 -29.07 -22.78
N ASN A 22 6.03 -29.61 -21.61
CA ASN A 22 6.15 -31.04 -21.34
C ASN A 22 4.88 -31.85 -21.64
N CYS A 23 3.70 -31.25 -21.49
CA CYS A 23 2.43 -32.00 -21.54
C CYS A 23 1.40 -31.45 -22.54
N GLY A 24 1.73 -30.36 -23.25
CA GLY A 24 0.85 -29.75 -24.26
C GLY A 24 -0.37 -29.03 -23.66
N GLN A 25 -1.15 -28.39 -24.54
CA GLN A 25 -2.20 -27.44 -24.16
C GLN A 25 -3.28 -28.04 -23.25
N SER A 26 -3.74 -29.27 -23.52
CA SER A 26 -4.84 -29.90 -22.78
C SER A 26 -4.48 -30.17 -21.31
N ALA A 27 -3.24 -30.55 -21.03
CA ALA A 27 -2.77 -30.81 -19.67
C ALA A 27 -2.55 -29.50 -18.90
N THR A 28 -2.11 -28.43 -19.56
CA THR A 28 -1.95 -27.10 -18.97
C THR A 28 -3.27 -26.52 -18.49
N VAL A 29 -4.36 -26.69 -19.24
CA VAL A 29 -5.70 -26.21 -18.83
C VAL A 29 -6.16 -26.91 -17.55
N ALA A 30 -6.08 -28.26 -17.51
CA ALA A 30 -6.45 -29.01 -16.32
C ALA A 30 -5.55 -28.71 -15.10
N PHE A 31 -4.28 -28.37 -15.34
CA PHE A 31 -3.36 -27.93 -14.29
C PHE A 31 -3.73 -26.54 -13.75
N SER A 32 -4.05 -25.59 -14.63
CA SER A 32 -4.46 -24.23 -14.26
C SER A 32 -5.73 -24.22 -13.41
N ASP A 33 -6.71 -25.08 -13.74
CA ASP A 33 -7.95 -25.19 -12.94
C ASP A 33 -7.67 -25.69 -11.53
N LYS A 34 -6.82 -26.72 -11.39
CA LYS A 34 -6.41 -27.23 -10.07
C LYS A 34 -5.62 -26.19 -9.27
N LEU A 35 -4.74 -25.44 -9.95
CA LEU A 35 -3.95 -24.39 -9.32
C LEU A 35 -4.84 -23.23 -8.85
N MET A 36 -5.88 -22.88 -9.61
CA MET A 36 -6.87 -21.89 -9.22
C MET A 36 -7.66 -22.33 -7.98
N VAL A 37 -8.15 -23.57 -7.93
CA VAL A 37 -8.88 -24.11 -6.77
C VAL A 37 -8.00 -24.10 -5.52
N LEU A 38 -6.77 -24.60 -5.61
CA LEU A 38 -5.82 -24.56 -4.51
C LEU A 38 -5.52 -23.11 -4.09
N GLY A 39 -5.29 -22.21 -5.04
CA GLY A 39 -5.05 -20.80 -4.78
C GLY A 39 -6.20 -20.13 -4.02
N PHE A 40 -7.45 -20.40 -4.39
CA PHE A 40 -8.63 -19.90 -3.67
C PHE A 40 -8.78 -20.51 -2.28
N GLU A 41 -8.51 -21.80 -2.12
CA GLU A 41 -8.54 -22.46 -0.81
C GLU A 41 -7.48 -21.87 0.13
N TYR A 42 -6.23 -21.76 -0.31
CA TYR A 42 -5.16 -21.12 0.45
C TYR A 42 -5.40 -19.62 0.67
N ALA A 43 -6.00 -18.89 -0.27
CA ALA A 43 -6.37 -17.49 -0.07
C ALA A 43 -7.47 -17.34 1.00
N THR A 44 -8.42 -18.27 1.04
CA THR A 44 -9.49 -18.30 2.04
C THR A 44 -8.95 -18.68 3.43
N PHE A 45 -8.07 -19.69 3.52
CA PHE A 45 -7.43 -20.08 4.77
C PHE A 45 -6.40 -19.08 5.28
N SER A 46 -5.62 -18.45 4.38
CA SER A 46 -4.63 -17.44 4.76
C SER A 46 -5.25 -16.13 5.24
N GLY A 47 -6.57 -15.97 5.07
CA GLY A 47 -7.33 -14.94 5.76
C GLY A 47 -6.67 -13.58 5.64
N VAL A 48 -6.25 -13.19 4.42
CA VAL A 48 -5.78 -11.84 4.13
C VAL A 48 -7.01 -10.92 4.21
N SER A 49 -7.46 -10.68 5.43
CA SER A 49 -8.50 -9.72 5.75
C SER A 49 -7.87 -8.34 5.66
N PHE A 50 -7.68 -7.88 4.42
CA PHE A 50 -7.40 -6.49 4.11
C PHE A 50 -8.58 -5.67 4.63
N GLY A 51 -8.45 -5.11 5.83
CA GLY A 51 -9.53 -4.29 6.39
C GLY A 51 -9.32 -3.70 7.77
N ARG A 52 -8.50 -4.32 8.63
CA ARG A 52 -8.33 -3.80 10.01
C ARG A 52 -6.98 -4.05 10.66
N CYS A 53 -6.27 -5.14 10.33
CA CYS A 53 -5.04 -5.53 11.02
C CYS A 53 -3.73 -5.11 10.32
N ASP A 54 -3.79 -4.73 9.03
CA ASP A 54 -2.63 -4.16 8.31
C ASP A 54 -2.55 -2.63 8.42
N MET A 55 -3.52 -2.01 9.10
CA MET A 55 -3.46 -0.59 9.43
C MET A 55 -2.67 -0.44 10.73
N VAL A 56 -1.35 -0.64 10.66
CA VAL A 56 -0.45 -0.08 11.67
C VAL A 56 -0.53 1.43 11.48
N ILE A 57 -1.41 2.11 12.21
CA ILE A 57 -1.38 3.57 12.32
C ILE A 57 -0.10 3.86 13.11
N PRO A 58 0.95 4.40 12.50
CA PRO A 58 2.14 4.71 13.25
C PRO A 58 1.79 5.82 14.25
N GLU A 59 2.10 5.64 15.54
CA GLU A 59 1.81 6.66 16.57
C GLU A 59 2.48 8.01 16.27
N THR A 60 3.52 8.01 15.44
CA THR A 60 4.17 9.21 14.90
C THR A 60 3.25 10.08 14.05
N LYS A 61 2.23 9.51 13.40
CA LYS A 61 1.26 10.26 12.59
C LYS A 61 0.48 11.27 13.42
N ALA A 62 0.09 10.90 14.64
CA ALA A 62 -0.64 11.79 15.53
C ALA A 62 0.21 13.01 15.93
N THR A 63 1.50 12.80 16.21
CA THR A 63 2.44 13.88 16.54
C THR A 63 2.72 14.81 15.35
N HIS A 64 2.82 14.26 14.13
CA HIS A 64 3.08 15.06 12.92
C HIS A 64 1.86 15.93 12.55
N VAL A 65 0.65 15.37 12.67
CA VAL A 65 -0.59 16.13 12.48
C VAL A 65 -0.75 17.22 13.53
N ASP A 66 -0.38 16.97 14.80
CA ASP A 66 -0.44 17.98 15.85
C ASP A 66 0.57 19.12 15.61
N HIS A 67 1.79 18.78 15.16
CA HIS A 67 2.79 19.76 14.75
C HIS A 67 2.29 20.67 13.62
N ALA A 68 1.75 20.07 12.54
CA ALA A 68 1.19 20.82 11.42
C ALA A 68 0.02 21.73 11.84
N ARG A 69 -0.85 21.26 12.75
CA ARG A 69 -1.92 22.09 13.33
C ARG A 69 -1.36 23.26 14.14
N GLY A 70 -0.26 23.06 14.86
CA GLY A 70 0.48 24.12 15.56
C GLY A 70 0.99 25.20 14.60
N GLU A 71 1.61 24.80 13.50
CA GLU A 71 2.11 25.73 12.47
C GLU A 71 0.98 26.49 11.78
N ILE A 72 -0.13 25.81 11.45
CA ILE A 72 -1.34 26.45 10.89
C ILE A 72 -1.90 27.52 11.86
N LYS A 73 -1.88 27.25 13.17
CA LYS A 73 -2.30 28.22 14.19
C LYS A 73 -1.38 29.44 14.21
N LYS A 74 -0.06 29.26 14.07
CA LYS A 74 0.90 30.37 13.94
C LYS A 74 0.64 31.21 12.69
N PHE A 75 0.38 30.58 11.54
CA PHE A 75 0.01 31.31 10.32
C PHE A 75 -1.32 32.06 10.46
N SER A 76 -2.28 31.50 11.20
CA SER A 76 -3.54 32.20 11.49
C SER A 76 -3.33 33.45 12.35
N MET A 77 -2.43 33.39 13.34
CA MET A 77 -2.05 34.56 14.14
C MET A 77 -1.31 35.59 13.30
N GLN A 78 -0.33 35.18 12.48
CA GLN A 78 0.40 36.08 11.58
C GLN A 78 -0.52 36.77 10.56
N TYR A 79 -1.57 36.08 10.10
CA TYR A 79 -2.59 36.68 9.24
C TYR A 79 -3.43 37.73 9.99
N GLN A 80 -3.75 37.48 11.26
CA GLN A 80 -4.50 38.41 12.11
C GLN A 80 -3.68 39.67 12.45
N ASP A 81 -2.38 39.53 12.64
CA ASP A 81 -1.42 40.63 12.79
C ASP A 81 -1.13 41.38 11.46
N GLY A 82 -1.68 40.91 10.34
CA GLY A 82 -1.49 41.54 9.02
C GLY A 82 -0.09 41.36 8.43
N LEU A 83 0.72 40.45 8.98
CA LEU A 83 2.09 40.16 8.53
C LEU A 83 2.13 39.36 7.21
N ILE A 84 1.07 38.62 6.90
CA ILE A 84 0.99 37.77 5.70
C ILE A 84 -0.30 38.03 4.91
N THR A 85 -0.21 37.89 3.59
CA THR A 85 -1.38 37.98 2.72
C THR A 85 -2.16 36.66 2.66
N ARG A 86 -3.44 36.71 2.23
CA ARG A 86 -4.27 35.51 2.08
C ARG A 86 -3.65 34.47 1.14
N SER A 87 -2.97 34.93 0.08
CA SER A 87 -2.30 34.07 -0.91
C SER A 87 -1.07 33.36 -0.33
N GLU A 88 -0.25 34.07 0.46
CA GLU A 88 0.91 33.46 1.13
C GLU A 88 0.49 32.44 2.19
N ARG A 89 -0.58 32.71 2.93
CA ARG A 89 -1.16 31.75 3.88
C ARG A 89 -1.55 30.44 3.18
N TYR A 90 -2.19 30.53 2.00
CA TYR A 90 -2.62 29.34 1.26
C TYR A 90 -1.43 28.48 0.82
N ASN A 91 -0.40 29.09 0.25
CA ASN A 91 0.81 28.38 -0.18
C ASN A 91 1.55 27.74 1.00
N LYS A 92 1.66 28.43 2.14
CA LYS A 92 2.31 27.90 3.35
C LYS A 92 1.54 26.72 3.96
N VAL A 93 0.20 26.77 3.95
CA VAL A 93 -0.63 25.65 4.45
C VAL A 93 -0.50 24.44 3.54
N ILE A 94 -0.52 24.61 2.21
CA ILE A 94 -0.35 23.51 1.25
C ILE A 94 1.03 22.86 1.39
N ASP A 95 2.09 23.64 1.52
CA ASP A 95 3.46 23.15 1.72
C ASP A 95 3.59 22.29 2.99
N GLU A 96 2.99 22.73 4.09
CA GLU A 96 3.00 21.98 5.36
C GLU A 96 2.23 20.65 5.25
N TRP A 97 1.07 20.64 4.59
CA TRP A 97 0.31 19.40 4.34
C TRP A 97 1.02 18.46 3.38
N SER A 98 1.73 18.98 2.38
CA SER A 98 2.54 18.18 1.45
C SER A 98 3.66 17.48 2.20
N LYS A 99 4.40 18.20 3.05
CA LYS A 99 5.46 17.61 3.90
C LYS A 99 4.93 16.53 4.83
N CYS A 100 3.76 16.74 5.42
CA CYS A 100 3.12 15.72 6.26
C CYS A 100 2.74 14.46 5.48
N THR A 101 2.37 14.61 4.21
CA THR A 101 1.98 13.49 3.35
C THR A 101 3.20 12.70 2.87
N ASP A 102 4.28 13.38 2.48
CA ASP A 102 5.56 12.75 2.10
C ASP A 102 6.23 12.01 3.26
N MET A 103 6.02 12.44 4.51
CA MET A 103 6.54 11.73 5.70
C MET A 103 5.73 10.48 6.07
N ASP A 104 4.50 10.34 5.56
CA ASP A 104 3.58 9.22 5.84
C ASP A 104 3.75 8.07 4.82
N SER A 105 4.44 8.29 3.70
CA SER A 105 4.72 7.31 2.62
C SER A 105 6.07 6.63 2.75
#